data_AF-B3V6T1-F1
#
_entry.id   AF-B3V6T1-F1
#
_cell.length_a   1.000
_cell.length_b   1.000
_cell.length_c   1.000
_cell.angle_alpha   90.00
_cell.angle_beta   90.00
_cell.angle_gamma   90.00
#
_symmetry.space_group_name_H-M   'P 1'
#
loop_
_entity.id
_entity.type
_entity.pdbx_description
1 polymer ?
#
loop_
_entity_poly.entity_id
_entity_poly.type
_entity_poly.pdbx_seq_one_letter_code
_entity_poly.pdbx_strand_id
1 'polypeptide(L)'
;MQDPNPLPWGAQDRFQAHFIVQQNPGEKVIHFTARTRLETTGHFGSKKLIGVTWEGGKLAEELNTDSSLNEMIIKQSINDATIFVDPADNGIRIYGKWKSSYDFGITKELFEIYNKIAGYIKKIN
;
A
#
# COMPACT_ATOMS: atom_id res chain seq x y z
N MET A 1 -18.44 -20.06 -17.88
CA MET A 1 -17.57 -20.49 -19.00
C MET A 1 -16.24 -20.88 -18.40
N GLN A 2 -15.85 -22.14 -18.51
CA GLN A 2 -14.64 -22.70 -17.88
C GLN A 2 -13.48 -22.56 -18.86
N ASP A 3 -12.29 -22.19 -18.38
CA ASP A 3 -11.12 -21.97 -19.23
C ASP A 3 -10.72 -23.29 -19.92
N PRO A 4 -10.66 -23.35 -21.27
CA PRO A 4 -10.31 -24.57 -22.00
C PRO A 4 -8.84 -24.99 -21.81
N ASN A 5 -7.98 -24.12 -21.27
CA ASN A 5 -6.60 -24.45 -20.95
C ASN A 5 -6.28 -24.05 -19.50
N PRO A 6 -6.78 -24.80 -18.50
CA PRO A 6 -6.46 -24.52 -17.12
C PRO A 6 -4.94 -24.64 -16.93
N LEU A 7 -4.32 -23.60 -16.38
CA LEU A 7 -2.90 -23.64 -16.01
C LEU A 7 -2.67 -24.87 -15.12
N PRO A 8 -1.61 -25.69 -15.36
CA PRO A 8 -1.44 -26.97 -14.68
C PRO A 8 -1.09 -26.85 -13.19
N TRP A 9 -0.97 -25.62 -12.68
CA TRP A 9 -0.45 -25.30 -11.35
C TRP A 9 -1.52 -24.85 -10.35
N GLY A 10 -2.78 -25.31 -10.49
CA GLY A 10 -3.85 -25.02 -9.52
C GLY A 10 -3.97 -23.53 -9.15
N ALA A 11 -4.50 -23.23 -7.95
CA ALA A 11 -4.40 -21.88 -7.38
C ALA A 11 -2.99 -21.70 -6.82
N GLN A 12 -2.16 -20.84 -7.44
CA GLN A 12 -0.85 -20.50 -6.89
C GLN A 12 -0.97 -19.76 -5.56
N ASP A 13 -0.10 -20.10 -4.61
CA ASP A 13 0.02 -19.38 -3.34
C ASP A 13 0.33 -17.90 -3.56
N ARG A 14 -0.33 -17.05 -2.76
CA ARG A 14 -0.17 -15.61 -2.79
C ARG A 14 0.23 -15.11 -1.42
N PHE A 15 1.16 -14.18 -1.40
CA PHE A 15 1.76 -13.65 -0.17
C PHE A 15 1.55 -12.14 -0.09
N GLN A 16 1.44 -11.63 1.14
CA GLN A 16 1.32 -10.21 1.41
C GLN A 16 2.12 -9.89 2.67
N ALA A 17 2.96 -8.86 2.60
CA ALA A 17 3.71 -8.39 3.76
C ALA A 17 2.91 -7.30 4.47
N HIS A 18 2.75 -7.43 5.78
CA HIS A 18 2.07 -6.46 6.62
C HIS A 18 3.09 -5.82 7.57
N PHE A 19 3.23 -4.51 7.50
CA PHE A 19 4.01 -3.73 8.44
C PHE A 19 3.07 -3.21 9.54
N ILE A 20 3.29 -3.62 10.78
CA ILE A 20 2.34 -3.37 11.88
C ILE A 20 2.89 -2.29 12.81
N VAL A 21 2.13 -1.21 12.94
CA VAL A 21 2.38 -0.14 13.90
C VAL A 21 1.53 -0.40 15.14
N GLN A 22 2.18 -0.69 16.26
CA GLN A 22 1.49 -0.91 17.53
C GLN A 22 0.93 0.41 18.06
N GLN A 23 -0.37 0.63 17.84
CA GLN A 23 -1.11 1.79 18.29
C GLN A 23 -2.58 1.40 18.40
N ASN A 24 -3.23 1.81 19.49
CA ASN A 24 -4.65 1.56 19.68
C ASN A 24 -5.45 2.67 18.99
N PRO A 25 -6.24 2.36 17.94
CA PRO A 25 -7.04 3.37 17.25
C PRO A 25 -8.22 3.88 18.10
N GLY A 26 -8.62 3.17 19.17
CA GLY A 26 -9.78 3.52 19.98
C GLY A 26 -11.05 3.71 19.14
N GLU A 27 -11.80 4.77 19.42
CA GLU A 27 -12.99 5.17 18.64
C GLU A 27 -12.62 5.84 17.30
N LYS A 28 -11.36 6.24 17.12
CA LYS A 28 -10.84 6.99 15.97
C LYS A 28 -10.42 6.11 14.80
N VAL A 29 -10.96 4.88 14.70
CA VAL A 29 -10.62 3.88 13.67
C VAL A 29 -10.57 4.48 12.26
N ILE A 30 -11.56 5.31 11.91
CA ILE A 30 -11.66 5.91 10.58
C ILE A 30 -10.49 6.86 10.27
N HIS A 31 -9.92 7.53 11.27
CA HIS A 31 -8.80 8.46 11.07
C HIS A 31 -7.52 7.76 10.61
N PHE A 32 -7.37 6.46 10.89
CA PHE A 32 -6.21 5.66 10.51
C PHE A 32 -6.40 4.89 9.20
N THR A 33 -7.52 5.10 8.51
CA THR A 33 -7.72 4.51 7.18
C THR A 33 -7.11 5.41 6.12
N ALA A 34 -6.28 4.83 5.25
CA ALA A 34 -5.71 5.52 4.10
C ALA A 34 -5.39 4.52 2.99
N ARG A 35 -5.56 4.91 1.73
CA ARG A 35 -5.10 4.15 0.57
C ARG A 35 -4.57 5.09 -0.49
N THR A 36 -3.59 4.65 -1.25
CA THR A 36 -3.10 5.40 -2.40
C THR A 36 -4.11 5.34 -3.55
N ARG A 37 -4.38 6.49 -4.16
CA ARG A 37 -4.97 6.61 -5.48
C ARG A 37 -3.89 7.04 -6.47
N LEU A 38 -3.60 6.12 -7.40
CA LEU A 38 -2.53 6.28 -8.37
C LEU A 38 -3.01 7.00 -9.62
N GLU A 39 -2.25 7.99 -10.06
CA GLU A 39 -2.42 8.64 -11.36
C GLU A 39 -1.43 8.04 -12.35
N THR A 40 -1.94 7.41 -13.40
CA THR A 40 -1.11 6.71 -14.38
C THR A 40 -1.36 7.21 -15.79
N THR A 41 -0.31 7.25 -16.61
CA THR A 41 -0.41 7.47 -18.06
C THR A 41 -0.11 6.17 -18.82
N GLY A 42 -0.58 6.07 -20.07
CA GLY A 42 -0.45 4.88 -20.91
C GLY A 42 -1.50 3.79 -20.64
N HIS A 43 -1.39 2.66 -21.35
CA HIS A 43 -2.37 1.57 -21.30
C HIS A 43 -1.70 0.22 -21.07
N PHE A 44 -2.42 -0.70 -20.42
CA PHE A 44 -1.96 -2.08 -20.18
C PHE A 44 -0.56 -2.14 -19.53
N GLY A 45 0.39 -2.84 -20.16
CA GLY A 45 1.75 -3.04 -19.66
C GLY A 45 2.68 -1.84 -19.80
N SER A 46 2.29 -0.78 -20.52
CA SER A 46 3.08 0.46 -20.63
C SER A 46 2.66 1.53 -19.63
N LYS A 47 1.79 1.19 -18.67
CA LYS A 47 1.36 2.14 -17.64
C LYS A 47 2.54 2.64 -16.83
N LYS A 48 2.64 3.98 -16.73
CA LYS A 48 3.64 4.67 -15.91
C LYS A 48 2.94 5.49 -14.85
N LEU A 49 3.47 5.46 -13.64
CA LEU A 49 2.99 6.27 -12.53
C LEU A 49 3.48 7.71 -12.71
N ILE A 50 2.56 8.67 -12.64
CA ILE A 50 2.85 10.11 -12.78
C ILE A 50 2.48 10.90 -11.53
N GLY A 51 1.63 10.34 -10.68
CA GLY A 51 1.18 10.99 -9.46
C GLY A 51 0.59 9.99 -8.47
N VAL A 52 0.52 10.40 -7.22
CA VAL A 52 -0.16 9.68 -6.15
C VAL A 52 -0.87 10.67 -5.26
N THR A 53 -2.11 10.34 -4.92
CA THR A 53 -2.88 10.98 -3.85
C THR A 53 -3.30 9.92 -2.84
N TRP A 54 -3.73 10.34 -1.66
CA TRP A 54 -4.25 9.46 -0.62
C TRP A 54 -5.74 9.71 -0.41
N GLU A 55 -6.50 8.64 -0.27
CA GLU A 55 -7.93 8.67 0.07
C GLU A 55 -8.14 7.94 1.40
N GLY A 56 -8.98 8.50 2.28
CA GLY A 56 -9.25 7.90 3.58
C GLY A 56 -9.66 8.95 4.62
N GLY A 57 -9.37 8.66 5.89
CA GLY A 57 -9.58 9.59 6.98
C GLY A 57 -8.45 10.60 7.15
N LYS A 58 -8.31 11.13 8.36
CA LYS A 58 -7.31 12.16 8.72
C LYS A 58 -5.88 11.79 8.31
N LEU A 59 -5.49 10.52 8.41
CA LEU A 59 -4.19 10.05 7.96
C LEU A 59 -3.96 10.33 6.48
N ALA A 60 -4.96 10.10 5.63
CA ALA A 60 -4.83 10.38 4.20
C ALA A 60 -4.62 11.88 3.93
N GLU A 61 -5.30 12.76 4.67
CA GLU A 61 -5.10 14.21 4.59
C GLU A 61 -3.66 14.59 4.94
N GLU A 62 -3.13 14.08 6.06
CA GLU A 62 -1.74 14.35 6.46
C GLU A 62 -0.71 13.80 5.45
N LEU A 63 -0.91 12.58 4.94
CA LEU A 63 -0.02 11.98 3.94
C LEU A 63 -0.04 12.73 2.60
N ASN A 64 -1.19 13.31 2.20
CA ASN A 64 -1.26 14.15 1.00
C ASN A 64 -0.39 15.42 1.10
N THR A 65 -0.10 15.91 2.30
CA THR A 65 0.75 17.09 2.50
C THR A 65 2.25 16.80 2.38
N ASP A 66 2.67 15.53 2.41
CA ASP A 66 4.07 15.12 2.35
C ASP A 66 4.53 14.88 0.90
N SER A 67 5.01 15.94 0.25
CA SER A 67 5.54 15.86 -1.11
C SER A 67 6.69 14.87 -1.23
N SER A 68 7.58 14.81 -0.24
CA SER A 68 8.74 13.91 -0.24
C SER A 68 8.32 12.44 -0.20
N LEU A 69 7.31 12.08 0.62
CA LEU A 69 6.75 10.73 0.63
C LEU A 69 6.12 10.38 -0.72
N ASN A 70 5.32 11.29 -1.27
CA ASN A 70 4.62 11.07 -2.53
C ASN A 70 5.61 10.90 -3.70
N GLU A 71 6.71 11.66 -3.71
CA GLU A 71 7.80 11.49 -4.68
C GLU A 71 8.51 10.12 -4.55
N MET A 72 8.70 9.60 -3.33
CA MET A 72 9.26 8.27 -3.12
C MET A 72 8.35 7.17 -3.68
N ILE A 73 7.03 7.34 -3.52
CA ILE A 73 6.02 6.40 -4.01
C ILE A 73 5.92 6.43 -5.54
N ILE A 74 5.99 7.60 -6.17
CA ILE A 74 5.93 7.74 -7.64
C ILE A 74 7.08 6.98 -8.34
N LYS A 75 8.22 6.83 -7.67
CA LYS A 75 9.39 6.08 -8.18
C LYS A 75 9.22 4.56 -8.09
N GLN A 76 8.18 4.06 -7.42
CA GLN A 76 7.94 2.63 -7.27
C GLN A 76 7.17 2.04 -8.47
N SER A 77 7.14 0.71 -8.54
CA SER A 77 6.24 0.00 -9.45
C SER A 77 4.77 0.29 -9.10
N ILE A 78 3.85 0.16 -10.05
CA ILE A 78 2.40 0.33 -9.78
C ILE A 78 1.93 -0.58 -8.64
N ASN A 79 2.49 -1.79 -8.54
CA ASN A 79 2.12 -2.74 -7.50
C ASN A 79 2.62 -2.31 -6.12
N ASP A 80 3.85 -1.80 -6.03
CA ASP A 80 4.44 -1.36 -4.76
C ASP A 80 3.96 0.02 -4.33
N ALA A 81 3.59 0.87 -5.30
CA ALA A 81 2.94 2.15 -5.07
C ALA A 81 1.48 2.00 -4.61
N THR A 82 0.85 0.84 -4.85
CA THR A 82 -0.48 0.56 -4.30
C THR A 82 -0.34 0.17 -2.83
N ILE A 83 -0.61 1.12 -1.94
CA ILE A 83 -0.46 0.97 -0.49
C ILE A 83 -1.80 1.17 0.20
N PHE A 84 -2.07 0.34 1.19
CA PHE A 84 -3.22 0.41 2.06
C PHE A 84 -2.77 0.55 3.51
N VAL A 85 -3.55 1.30 4.27
CA VAL A 85 -3.43 1.47 5.71
C VAL A 85 -4.81 1.29 6.33
N ASP A 86 -4.94 0.32 7.22
CA ASP A 86 -6.14 0.14 8.03
C ASP A 86 -5.83 -0.39 9.43
N PRO A 87 -6.69 -0.05 10.41
CA PRO A 87 -6.70 -0.69 11.70
C PRO A 87 -6.96 -2.20 11.64
N ALA A 88 -6.35 -2.92 12.57
CA ALA A 88 -6.47 -4.35 12.77
C ALA A 88 -6.41 -4.69 14.26
N ASP A 89 -6.67 -5.96 14.59
CA ASP A 89 -6.74 -6.44 15.98
C ASP A 89 -5.46 -6.16 16.80
N ASN A 90 -4.31 -6.08 16.14
CA ASN A 90 -2.99 -5.92 16.77
C ASN A 90 -2.30 -4.58 16.48
N GLY A 91 -3.03 -3.59 15.95
CA GLY A 91 -2.50 -2.25 15.64
C GLY A 91 -2.96 -1.75 14.29
N ILE A 92 -2.18 -0.87 13.66
CA ILE A 92 -2.48 -0.32 12.34
C ILE A 92 -1.53 -0.95 11.33
N ARG A 93 -2.09 -1.57 10.30
CA ARG A 93 -1.33 -2.29 9.28
C ARG A 93 -1.08 -1.41 8.07
N ILE A 94 0.12 -1.50 7.52
CA ILE A 94 0.50 -0.93 6.22
C ILE A 94 0.85 -2.12 5.31
N TYR A 95 0.24 -2.20 4.13
CA TYR A 95 0.49 -3.31 3.20
C TYR A 95 0.26 -2.92 1.74
N GLY A 96 0.86 -3.70 0.84
CA GLY A 96 0.68 -3.58 -0.60
C GLY A 96 -0.21 -4.68 -1.19
N LYS A 97 -0.18 -4.85 -2.52
CA LYS A 97 -0.92 -5.95 -3.17
C LYS A 97 -0.36 -7.34 -2.83
N TRP A 98 -1.21 -8.35 -2.97
CA TRP A 98 -0.82 -9.77 -2.97
C TRP A 98 0.15 -10.08 -4.11
N LYS A 99 1.29 -10.70 -3.80
CA LYS A 99 2.34 -11.08 -4.75
C LYS A 99 2.44 -12.60 -4.90
N SER A 100 3.01 -13.06 -6.00
CA SER A 100 3.41 -14.47 -6.15
C SER A 100 4.62 -14.77 -5.27
N SER A 101 4.96 -16.04 -5.05
CA SER A 101 6.20 -16.41 -4.35
C SER A 101 7.47 -15.88 -5.03
N TYR A 102 7.45 -15.73 -6.35
CA TYR A 102 8.58 -15.22 -7.13
C TYR A 102 8.76 -13.71 -6.98
N ASP A 103 7.66 -12.97 -6.97
CA ASP A 103 7.68 -11.50 -6.86
C ASP A 103 7.72 -11.01 -5.41
N PHE A 104 7.58 -11.93 -4.43
CA PHE A 104 7.50 -11.57 -3.03
C PHE A 104 8.84 -11.04 -2.53
N GLY A 105 8.84 -9.79 -2.08
CA GLY A 105 9.99 -9.09 -1.56
C GLY A 105 9.61 -7.67 -1.18
N ILE A 106 10.33 -7.13 -0.19
CA ILE A 106 10.24 -5.75 0.25
C ILE A 106 11.61 -5.12 0.01
N THR A 107 11.65 -4.13 -0.89
CA THR A 107 12.87 -3.36 -1.14
C THR A 107 13.14 -2.42 0.02
N LYS A 108 14.38 -1.92 0.11
CA LYS A 108 14.76 -0.94 1.13
C LYS A 108 13.93 0.35 1.00
N GLU A 109 13.70 0.78 -0.23
CA GLU A 109 12.94 1.98 -0.55
C GLU A 109 11.47 1.82 -0.14
N LEU A 110 10.86 0.66 -0.39
CA LEU A 110 9.49 0.37 0.04
C LEU A 110 9.39 0.32 1.57
N PHE A 111 10.39 -0.25 2.24
CA PHE A 111 10.46 -0.24 3.70
C PHE A 111 10.57 1.19 4.25
N GLU A 112 11.39 2.05 3.65
CA GLU A 112 11.51 3.46 4.05
C GLU A 112 10.20 4.23 3.89
N ILE A 113 9.46 3.98 2.80
CA ILE A 113 8.10 4.51 2.59
C ILE A 113 7.17 4.08 3.73
N TYR A 114 7.15 2.78 4.06
CA TYR A 114 6.30 2.26 5.15
C TYR A 114 6.70 2.82 6.52
N ASN A 115 7.99 2.95 6.78
CA ASN A 115 8.50 3.55 8.02
C ASN A 115 8.09 5.03 8.14
N LYS A 116 8.10 5.77 7.03
CA LYS A 116 7.66 7.16 7.00
C LYS A 116 6.16 7.29 7.28
N ILE A 117 5.33 6.45 6.66
CA ILE A 117 3.88 6.36 6.95
C ILE A 117 3.64 6.00 8.43
N ALA A 118 4.39 5.04 8.98
CA ALA A 118 4.31 4.68 10.39
C ALA A 118 4.60 5.87 11.33
N GLY A 119 5.49 6.78 10.92
CA GLY A 119 5.74 8.04 11.63
C GLY A 119 4.52 8.97 11.69
N TYR A 120 3.70 9.01 10.64
CA TYR A 120 2.43 9.77 10.63
C TYR A 120 1.38 9.12 11.52
N ILE A 121 1.22 7.80 11.41
CA ILE A 121 0.30 7.02 12.26
C ILE A 121 0.53 7.34 13.74
N LYS A 122 1.79 7.31 14.19
CA LYS A 122 2.18 7.61 15.58
C LYS A 122 1.90 9.04 16.04
N LYS A 123 1.74 10.00 15.13
CA LYS A 123 1.44 11.41 15.45
C LYS A 123 -0.05 11.65 15.61
N ILE A 124 -0.89 10.83 14.98
CA ILE A 124 -2.34 10.91 15.08
C ILE A 124 -2.75 10.31 16.43
N ASN A 125 -2.97 11.18 17.43
CA ASN A 125 -3.54 10.83 18.75
C ASN A 125 -5.04 11.11 18.81
#